data_AF-A0A4Q4XTR8-F1
#
_entry.id   AF-A0A4Q4XTR8-F1
#
_cell.length_a   1.000
_cell.length_b   1.000
_cell.length_c   1.000
_cell.angle_alpha   90.00
_cell.angle_beta   90.00
_cell.angle_gamma   90.00
#
_symmetry.space_group_name_H-M   'P 1'
#
loop_
_entity.id
_entity.type
_entity.pdbx_description
1 polymer ?
#
loop_
_entity_poly.entity_id
_entity_poly.type
_entity_poly.pdbx_seq_one_letter_code
_entity_poly.pdbx_strand_id
1 'polypeptide(L)'
;MSDLRIPPTPPKARQDIRKLQKQYDEGNKEPLENLIRAWKGIQELPTCDRYSFFRIAGYHGEPFRGAGWGDPAWWGGYCNHGNVLFPVWHRAYLLELEKALQSIEGCGDVTLPYWNETDSATGDTGLPKVFLQKTFTLDDKEIRNPLYSYKFQAGVYDNLSPNPDHDYTKPPGYETVRYPFSGLVGPKDVDATKVHNEQYQKLPEEVVNRYLNDNVKNWLGFSVQASDGRTIYTGNRVKYQKCLDAPNYTVFSNTTSAMQWNEDNFGVKGFVEEGAPGAAPGAVVSLESPHNALHLAIGGFEVPGLTFNNIANANGDMGENDTAAFDPLFYFHHCFIDKVFWDWQLRWDQVEQLEVIDRYPGTNSVDNQGPTPGVAANTWLDMDSPLEPFEVKMDPKKPPVEGSGNILTRPPWPPRPPLPPGSSPPPGSPLPPGSSLPPGSSLPPTISEKKYLTGKDVANIVKLGYFYEGSGLPPLHLQIHPDSAQEASVPQLQPPFTAADPQFYTGTVQEASAPQLQPPSTAADSVTPVLRVPAISRGGINGSFIISTWADKKLVDVEPVLSRWHVQGCSNCQNHLNVKTFVPLYGWTKDAARNAVFEVKVHTKSDRAGKVKFDPQLGREPGRLRLGHMVGSG
;
A
#
# COMPACT_ATOMS: atom_id res chain seq x y z
N MET A 1 -19.02 23.97 4.84
CA MET A 1 -19.56 23.78 3.48
C MET A 1 -18.73 24.61 2.53
N SER A 2 -17.73 24.02 1.89
CA SER A 2 -16.96 24.65 0.80
C SER A 2 -17.17 23.78 -0.44
N ASP A 3 -17.85 24.35 -1.44
CA ASP A 3 -18.32 23.69 -2.65
C ASP A 3 -17.17 23.01 -3.43
N LEU A 4 -16.97 21.71 -3.19
CA LEU A 4 -16.61 20.76 -4.24
C LEU A 4 -17.84 20.68 -5.17
N ARG A 5 -17.96 21.65 -6.08
CA ARG A 5 -18.95 21.59 -7.14
C ARG A 5 -18.71 20.31 -7.93
N ILE A 6 -19.76 19.51 -8.10
CA ILE A 6 -19.83 18.43 -9.07
C ILE A 6 -19.25 18.99 -10.38
N PRO A 7 -18.19 18.41 -10.96
CA PRO A 7 -17.70 18.88 -12.25
C PRO A 7 -18.87 18.88 -13.26
N PRO A 8 -18.95 19.86 -14.18
CA PRO A 8 -20.01 19.90 -15.19
C PRO A 8 -19.99 18.66 -16.11
N THR A 9 -18.94 17.86 -16.06
CA THR A 9 -18.75 16.60 -16.77
C THR A 9 -19.13 15.41 -15.89
N PRO A 10 -19.82 14.40 -16.45
CA PRO A 10 -20.08 13.13 -15.77
C PRO A 10 -18.80 12.49 -15.23
N PRO A 11 -18.87 11.80 -14.08
CA PRO A 11 -17.71 11.09 -13.54
C PRO A 11 -17.20 10.07 -14.56
N LYS A 12 -15.87 9.93 -14.67
CA LYS A 12 -15.23 9.04 -15.64
C LYS A 12 -14.92 7.68 -15.03
N ALA A 13 -15.04 6.63 -15.84
CA ALA A 13 -14.72 5.28 -15.41
C ALA A 13 -13.20 5.08 -15.39
N ARG A 14 -12.63 4.73 -14.23
CA ARG A 14 -11.35 4.04 -14.16
C ARG A 14 -11.58 2.58 -14.57
N GLN A 15 -10.82 2.12 -15.56
CA GLN A 15 -10.98 0.80 -16.17
C GLN A 15 -9.83 -0.14 -15.80
N ASP A 16 -10.02 -1.43 -16.05
CA ASP A 16 -8.93 -2.40 -15.94
C ASP A 16 -7.89 -2.17 -17.06
N ILE A 17 -6.61 -2.08 -16.71
CA ILE A 17 -5.50 -1.97 -17.67
C ILE A 17 -5.47 -3.14 -18.67
N ARG A 18 -5.91 -4.35 -18.28
CA ARG A 18 -6.02 -5.49 -19.21
C ARG A 18 -7.06 -5.24 -20.30
N LYS A 19 -8.14 -4.53 -19.98
CA LYS A 19 -9.15 -4.14 -20.96
C LYS A 19 -8.56 -3.16 -21.97
N LEU A 20 -7.78 -2.19 -21.51
CA LEU A 20 -7.09 -1.25 -22.40
C LEU A 20 -6.06 -1.97 -23.30
N GLN A 21 -5.30 -2.92 -22.74
CA GLN A 21 -4.38 -3.75 -23.51
C GLN A 21 -5.10 -4.58 -24.57
N LYS A 22 -6.21 -5.23 -24.21
CA LYS A 22 -7.02 -6.01 -25.15
C LYS A 22 -7.54 -5.13 -26.29
N GLN A 23 -8.08 -3.95 -25.98
CA GLN A 23 -8.56 -3.00 -26.98
C GLN A 23 -7.43 -2.58 -27.95
N TYR A 24 -6.24 -2.30 -27.41
CA TYR A 24 -5.07 -1.98 -28.22
C TYR A 24 -4.69 -3.12 -29.18
N ASP A 25 -4.65 -4.36 -28.68
CA ASP A 25 -4.33 -5.55 -29.47
C ASP A 25 -5.40 -5.84 -30.55
N GLU A 26 -6.66 -5.45 -30.30
CA GLU A 26 -7.79 -5.56 -31.23
C GLU A 26 -7.90 -4.38 -32.22
N GLY A 27 -6.99 -3.40 -32.13
CA GLY A 27 -6.88 -2.27 -33.07
C GLY A 27 -7.45 -0.94 -32.56
N ASN A 28 -8.16 -0.92 -31.43
CA ASN A 28 -8.53 0.33 -30.76
C ASN A 28 -7.37 0.80 -29.86
N LYS A 29 -6.37 1.43 -30.49
CA LYS A 29 -5.11 1.80 -29.83
C LYS A 29 -5.22 3.02 -28.91
N GLU A 30 -6.14 3.94 -29.20
CA GLU A 30 -6.21 5.27 -28.61
C GLU A 30 -6.19 5.30 -27.07
N PRO A 31 -7.00 4.48 -26.34
CA PRO A 31 -7.04 4.55 -24.88
C PRO A 31 -5.69 4.23 -24.23
N LEU A 32 -5.01 3.17 -24.69
CA LEU A 32 -3.72 2.77 -24.15
C LEU A 32 -2.60 3.70 -24.64
N GLU A 33 -2.63 4.15 -25.89
CA GLU A 33 -1.65 5.12 -26.40
C GLU A 33 -1.72 6.45 -25.66
N ASN A 34 -2.92 6.97 -25.36
CA ASN A 34 -3.10 8.19 -24.56
C ASN A 34 -2.53 8.02 -23.15
N LEU A 35 -2.76 6.87 -22.52
CA LEU A 35 -2.17 6.55 -21.23
C LEU A 35 -0.63 6.51 -21.31
N ILE A 36 -0.06 5.78 -22.28
CA ILE A 36 1.39 5.67 -22.47
C ILE A 36 2.01 7.04 -22.76
N ARG A 37 1.37 7.86 -23.59
CA ARG A 37 1.80 9.24 -23.89
C ARG A 37 1.80 10.11 -22.65
N ALA A 38 0.75 10.05 -21.82
CA ALA A 38 0.66 10.79 -20.57
C ALA A 38 1.77 10.39 -19.59
N TRP A 39 1.99 9.08 -19.41
CA TRP A 39 3.04 8.56 -18.54
C TRP A 39 4.44 8.94 -19.00
N LYS A 40 4.71 8.83 -20.32
CA LYS A 40 5.96 9.33 -20.91
C LYS A 40 6.13 10.83 -20.64
N GLY A 41 5.09 11.63 -20.86
CA GLY A 41 5.12 13.08 -20.66
C GLY A 41 5.50 13.46 -19.23
N ILE A 42 4.83 12.90 -18.22
CA ILE A 42 5.14 13.24 -16.82
C ILE A 42 6.53 12.75 -16.37
N GLN A 43 7.04 11.67 -16.96
CA GLN A 43 8.40 11.16 -16.71
C GLN A 43 9.49 11.98 -17.41
N GLU A 44 9.14 12.84 -18.37
CA GLU A 44 10.08 13.72 -19.08
C GLU A 44 10.05 15.16 -18.55
N LEU A 45 9.03 15.54 -17.77
CA LEU A 45 8.98 16.83 -17.10
C LEU A 45 10.18 17.04 -16.16
N PRO A 46 10.70 18.28 -16.03
CA PRO A 46 11.77 18.59 -15.08
C PRO A 46 11.43 18.17 -13.65
N THR A 47 12.40 17.63 -12.90
CA THR A 47 12.19 17.11 -11.53
C THR A 47 11.61 18.11 -10.52
N CYS A 48 11.76 19.42 -10.79
CA CYS A 48 11.20 20.48 -9.97
C CYS A 48 9.74 20.80 -10.31
N ASP A 49 9.24 20.37 -11.47
CA ASP A 49 7.85 20.54 -11.88
C ASP A 49 6.91 19.77 -10.95
N ARG A 50 5.83 20.43 -10.52
CA ARG A 50 4.81 19.87 -9.61
C ARG A 50 4.18 18.58 -10.15
N TYR A 51 4.09 18.44 -11.47
CA TYR A 51 3.48 17.31 -12.16
C TYR A 51 4.51 16.34 -12.75
N SER A 52 5.81 16.56 -12.50
CA SER A 52 6.80 15.55 -12.84
C SER A 52 6.58 14.28 -12.04
N PHE A 53 6.77 13.15 -12.69
CA PHE A 53 6.68 11.84 -12.04
C PHE A 53 7.68 11.73 -10.89
N PHE A 54 8.90 12.26 -11.04
CA PHE A 54 9.91 12.28 -9.98
C PHE A 54 9.39 12.94 -8.70
N ARG A 55 8.72 14.09 -8.83
CA ARG A 55 8.21 14.84 -7.69
C ARG A 55 7.01 14.14 -7.05
N ILE A 56 6.10 13.61 -7.87
CA ILE A 56 4.92 12.90 -7.38
C ILE A 56 5.32 11.59 -6.70
N ALA A 57 6.12 10.75 -7.33
CA ALA A 57 6.73 9.56 -6.72
C ALA A 57 7.45 9.91 -5.42
N GLY A 58 8.18 11.02 -5.45
CA GLY A 58 8.88 11.57 -4.31
C GLY A 58 7.99 12.03 -3.16
N TYR A 59 6.66 12.07 -3.25
CA TYR A 59 5.81 12.37 -2.08
C TYR A 59 5.66 11.18 -1.13
N HIS A 60 5.76 9.94 -1.63
CA HIS A 60 5.53 8.74 -0.85
C HIS A 60 6.58 8.55 0.25
N GLY A 61 7.85 8.42 -0.14
CA GLY A 61 8.98 8.12 0.74
C GLY A 61 10.14 9.08 0.50
N GLU A 62 11.19 8.62 -0.15
CA GLU A 62 12.33 9.44 -0.55
C GLU A 62 11.99 10.36 -1.74
N PRO A 63 12.63 11.54 -1.88
CA PRO A 63 13.61 12.10 -0.95
C PRO A 63 12.94 12.58 0.33
N PHE A 64 13.48 12.18 1.49
CA PHE A 64 12.91 12.56 2.77
C PHE A 64 13.00 14.06 3.04
N ARG A 65 12.11 14.55 3.91
CA ARG A 65 11.98 15.97 4.24
C ARG A 65 11.52 16.17 5.70
N GLY A 66 11.49 17.43 6.13
CA GLY A 66 11.09 17.77 7.50
C GLY A 66 12.06 17.16 8.52
N ALA A 67 11.56 16.80 9.70
CA ALA A 67 12.36 16.12 10.72
C ALA A 67 12.93 14.78 10.22
N GLY A 68 12.11 14.02 9.47
CA GLY A 68 12.53 12.74 8.88
C GLY A 68 13.59 12.84 7.78
N TRP A 69 14.04 14.04 7.39
CA TRP A 69 15.16 14.20 6.46
C TRP A 69 16.45 13.57 7.00
N GLY A 70 16.70 13.67 8.31
CA GLY A 70 17.91 13.14 8.96
C GLY A 70 17.67 12.52 10.33
N ASP A 71 16.41 12.43 10.77
CA ASP A 71 16.04 11.82 12.05
C ASP A 71 15.15 10.59 11.84
N PRO A 72 15.62 9.37 12.19
CA PRO A 72 14.84 8.17 12.02
C PRO A 72 13.63 8.08 12.97
N ALA A 73 13.49 8.99 13.95
CA ALA A 73 12.29 9.12 14.78
C ALA A 73 11.05 9.66 14.04
N TRP A 74 11.22 10.12 12.81
CA TRP A 74 10.13 10.53 11.93
C TRP A 74 10.13 9.72 10.64
N TRP A 75 8.97 9.63 10.01
CA TRP A 75 8.89 9.24 8.61
C TRP A 75 9.10 10.49 7.74
N GLY A 76 10.10 10.46 6.86
CA GLY A 76 10.44 11.61 6.03
C GLY A 76 9.61 11.76 4.76
N GLY A 77 8.77 10.76 4.45
CA GLY A 77 7.79 10.79 3.37
C GLY A 77 6.40 11.23 3.85
N TYR A 78 5.50 11.57 2.93
CA TYR A 78 4.13 11.95 3.29
C TYR A 78 3.17 10.78 3.40
N CYS A 79 3.53 9.58 2.89
CA CYS A 79 2.61 8.46 2.90
C CYS A 79 2.20 8.06 4.31
N ASN A 80 0.97 7.54 4.44
CA ASN A 80 0.40 7.07 5.70
C ASN A 80 0.28 5.55 5.66
N HIS A 81 0.97 4.86 6.59
CA HIS A 81 0.90 3.41 6.76
C HIS A 81 0.69 3.05 8.23
N GLY A 82 0.00 1.94 8.46
CA GLY A 82 -0.35 1.45 9.79
C GLY A 82 -1.20 2.42 10.60
N ASN A 83 -1.94 3.30 9.93
CA ASN A 83 -2.84 4.27 10.54
C ASN A 83 -4.09 4.50 9.69
N VAL A 84 -5.12 5.12 10.27
CA VAL A 84 -6.44 5.32 9.64
C VAL A 84 -6.45 6.23 8.40
N LEU A 85 -5.35 6.93 8.11
CA LEU A 85 -5.22 7.75 6.92
C LEU A 85 -4.72 6.97 5.71
N PHE A 86 -4.34 5.69 5.85
CA PHE A 86 -3.81 4.87 4.74
C PHE A 86 -4.71 4.90 3.49
N PRO A 87 -6.01 4.55 3.53
CA PRO A 87 -6.83 4.53 2.31
C PRO A 87 -7.03 5.93 1.70
N VAL A 88 -7.37 6.91 2.54
CA VAL A 88 -7.72 8.27 2.07
C VAL A 88 -6.51 9.05 1.57
N TRP A 89 -5.32 8.86 2.17
CA TRP A 89 -4.09 9.50 1.69
C TRP A 89 -3.70 8.94 0.31
N HIS A 90 -3.74 7.62 0.13
CA HIS A 90 -3.43 7.00 -1.17
C HIS A 90 -4.46 7.36 -2.24
N ARG A 91 -5.75 7.49 -1.89
CA ARG A 91 -6.77 8.04 -2.80
C ARG A 91 -6.43 9.46 -3.27
N ALA A 92 -6.08 10.36 -2.34
CA ALA A 92 -5.66 11.71 -2.68
C ALA A 92 -4.38 11.73 -3.54
N TYR A 93 -3.47 10.78 -3.30
CA TYR A 93 -2.25 10.62 -4.07
C TYR A 93 -2.50 10.22 -5.53
N LEU A 94 -3.39 9.26 -5.76
CA LEU A 94 -3.81 8.86 -7.11
C LEU A 94 -4.46 10.01 -7.87
N LEU A 95 -5.24 10.87 -7.20
CA LEU A 95 -5.81 12.07 -7.83
C LEU A 95 -4.74 13.06 -8.29
N GLU A 96 -3.65 13.24 -7.53
CA GLU A 96 -2.57 14.13 -7.96
C GLU A 96 -1.80 13.55 -9.15
N LEU A 97 -1.56 12.25 -9.18
CA LEU A 97 -0.98 11.58 -10.35
C LEU A 97 -1.90 11.69 -11.57
N GLU A 98 -3.20 11.42 -11.42
CA GLU A 98 -4.16 11.48 -12.53
C GLU A 98 -4.26 12.91 -13.11
N LYS A 99 -4.22 13.94 -12.27
CA LYS A 99 -4.11 15.35 -12.72
C LYS A 99 -2.82 15.62 -13.49
N ALA A 100 -1.70 15.02 -13.08
CA ALA A 100 -0.44 15.15 -13.78
C ALA A 100 -0.49 14.48 -15.17
N LEU A 101 -1.05 13.28 -15.25
CA LEU A 101 -1.29 12.59 -16.53
C LEU A 101 -2.16 13.44 -17.47
N GLN A 102 -3.24 14.02 -16.93
CA GLN A 102 -4.14 14.90 -17.67
C GLN A 102 -3.52 16.26 -18.06
N SER A 103 -2.41 16.66 -17.44
CA SER A 103 -1.70 17.90 -17.78
C SER A 103 -0.88 17.80 -19.07
N ILE A 104 -0.60 16.59 -19.54
CA ILE A 104 0.12 16.36 -20.79
C ILE A 104 -0.78 16.69 -21.98
N GLU A 105 -0.23 17.39 -22.97
CA GLU A 105 -0.96 17.79 -24.17
C GLU A 105 -1.62 16.58 -24.86
N GLY A 106 -2.90 16.73 -25.21
CA GLY A 106 -3.71 15.65 -25.80
C GLY A 106 -4.15 14.55 -24.83
N CYS A 107 -3.80 14.63 -23.54
CA CYS A 107 -4.10 13.59 -22.54
C CYS A 107 -5.13 14.02 -21.49
N GLY A 108 -5.80 15.17 -21.67
CA GLY A 108 -6.73 15.75 -20.69
C GLY A 108 -7.92 14.85 -20.32
N ASP A 109 -8.22 13.85 -21.15
CA ASP A 109 -9.30 12.90 -20.90
C ASP A 109 -8.87 11.58 -20.26
N VAL A 110 -7.57 11.35 -20.06
CA VAL A 110 -7.03 10.12 -19.47
C VAL A 110 -7.54 9.92 -18.05
N THR A 111 -7.97 8.70 -17.76
CA THR A 111 -8.19 8.18 -16.41
C THR A 111 -7.10 7.19 -16.05
N LEU A 112 -6.67 7.16 -14.79
CA LEU A 112 -5.73 6.17 -14.29
C LEU A 112 -6.43 4.80 -14.17
N PRO A 113 -6.06 3.79 -14.98
CA PRO A 113 -6.65 2.47 -14.84
C PRO A 113 -6.10 1.74 -13.61
N TYR A 114 -6.83 0.72 -13.16
CA TYR A 114 -6.37 -0.19 -12.12
C TYR A 114 -5.85 -1.50 -12.73
N TRP A 115 -4.96 -2.18 -12.03
CA TRP A 115 -4.66 -3.58 -12.33
C TRP A 115 -5.55 -4.47 -11.46
N ASN A 116 -6.48 -5.21 -12.07
CA ASN A 116 -7.30 -6.15 -11.30
C ASN A 116 -6.46 -7.35 -10.82
N GLU A 117 -6.03 -7.33 -9.58
CA GLU A 117 -5.16 -8.38 -9.02
C GLU A 117 -5.93 -9.67 -8.70
N THR A 118 -7.24 -9.58 -8.57
CA THR A 118 -8.08 -10.71 -8.15
C THR A 118 -8.76 -11.43 -9.30
N ASP A 119 -8.63 -10.93 -10.53
CA ASP A 119 -9.21 -11.59 -11.70
C ASP A 119 -8.53 -12.94 -12.01
N SER A 120 -9.24 -13.78 -12.77
CA SER A 120 -8.71 -15.09 -13.20
C SER A 120 -7.45 -14.92 -14.06
N ALA A 121 -7.46 -13.96 -14.99
CA ALA A 121 -6.33 -13.72 -15.88
C ALA A 121 -5.02 -13.42 -15.15
N THR A 122 -5.05 -12.70 -14.02
CA THR A 122 -3.87 -12.47 -13.18
C THR A 122 -3.41 -13.74 -12.47
N GLY A 123 -4.33 -14.63 -12.09
CA GLY A 123 -3.98 -15.96 -11.57
C GLY A 123 -3.36 -16.89 -12.59
N ASP A 124 -3.74 -16.76 -13.86
CA ASP A 124 -3.24 -17.62 -14.92
C ASP A 124 -1.90 -17.09 -15.46
N THR A 125 -1.82 -15.78 -15.70
CA THR A 125 -0.72 -15.16 -16.46
C THR A 125 0.21 -14.25 -15.64
N GLY A 126 -0.14 -13.90 -14.40
CA GLY A 126 0.63 -12.93 -13.60
C GLY A 126 0.30 -11.50 -13.99
N LEU A 127 1.28 -10.60 -14.12
CA LEU A 127 1.05 -9.19 -14.43
C LEU A 127 0.51 -8.97 -15.86
N PRO A 128 -0.25 -7.88 -16.10
CA PRO A 128 -0.57 -7.41 -17.44
C PRO A 128 0.69 -7.19 -18.29
N LYS A 129 0.62 -7.57 -19.58
CA LYS A 129 1.73 -7.55 -20.54
C LYS A 129 2.42 -6.18 -20.64
N VAL A 130 1.67 -5.08 -20.47
CA VAL A 130 2.22 -3.71 -20.54
C VAL A 130 3.25 -3.43 -19.44
N PHE A 131 3.23 -4.14 -18.31
CA PHE A 131 4.22 -3.93 -17.25
C PHE A 131 5.50 -4.74 -17.44
N LEU A 132 5.52 -5.68 -18.39
CA LEU A 132 6.60 -6.63 -18.61
C LEU A 132 7.44 -6.33 -19.86
N GLN A 133 6.93 -5.51 -20.78
CA GLN A 133 7.60 -5.18 -22.04
C GLN A 133 8.48 -3.95 -21.89
N LYS A 134 9.77 -4.05 -22.26
CA LYS A 134 10.70 -2.90 -22.23
C LYS A 134 10.36 -1.79 -23.23
N THR A 135 9.75 -2.15 -24.36
CA THR A 135 9.35 -1.21 -25.40
C THR A 135 7.84 -1.22 -25.60
N PHE A 136 7.33 -0.14 -26.18
CA PHE A 136 5.92 0.02 -26.57
C PHE A 136 5.86 0.72 -27.93
N THR A 137 4.89 0.37 -28.77
CA THR A 137 4.65 1.07 -30.04
C THR A 137 3.63 2.18 -29.82
N LEU A 138 4.07 3.44 -29.84
CA LEU A 138 3.21 4.62 -29.69
C LEU A 138 3.22 5.41 -31.00
N ASP A 139 2.05 5.69 -31.59
CA ASP A 139 1.94 6.43 -32.85
C ASP A 139 2.80 5.79 -33.96
N ASP A 140 2.75 4.46 -34.03
CA ASP A 140 3.53 3.58 -34.93
C ASP A 140 5.06 3.71 -34.79
N LYS A 141 5.55 4.25 -33.66
CA LYS A 141 6.98 4.34 -33.32
C LYS A 141 7.30 3.53 -32.09
N GLU A 142 8.38 2.75 -32.14
CA GLU A 142 8.88 2.07 -30.95
C GLU A 142 9.52 3.08 -29.98
N ILE A 143 9.07 3.05 -28.73
CA ILE A 143 9.61 3.84 -27.62
C ILE A 143 9.98 2.93 -26.45
N ARG A 144 10.78 3.44 -25.52
CA ARG A 144 10.88 2.82 -24.19
C ARG A 144 9.50 2.91 -23.52
N ASN A 145 9.04 1.78 -22.98
CA ASN A 145 7.77 1.73 -22.28
C ASN A 145 7.86 2.43 -20.91
N PRO A 146 7.12 3.53 -20.68
CA PRO A 146 7.18 4.26 -19.41
C PRO A 146 6.53 3.49 -18.25
N LEU A 147 5.78 2.41 -18.50
CA LEU A 147 5.16 1.58 -17.45
C LEU A 147 6.04 0.38 -17.02
N TYR A 148 7.10 0.09 -17.76
CA TYR A 148 8.02 -1.00 -17.44
C TYR A 148 8.86 -0.68 -16.20
N SER A 149 9.47 0.51 -16.18
CA SER A 149 10.36 1.00 -15.13
C SER A 149 10.52 2.51 -15.25
N TYR A 150 10.94 3.16 -14.18
CA TYR A 150 11.31 4.57 -14.20
C TYR A 150 12.82 4.75 -14.10
N LYS A 151 13.38 5.68 -14.89
CA LYS A 151 14.79 6.08 -14.81
C LYS A 151 14.91 7.43 -14.11
N PHE A 152 15.62 7.45 -12.99
CA PHE A 152 15.80 8.62 -12.16
C PHE A 152 16.50 9.73 -12.91
N GLN A 153 15.84 10.88 -13.02
CA GLN A 153 16.39 12.09 -13.63
C GLN A 153 17.36 12.83 -12.67
N ALA A 154 17.14 12.66 -11.36
CA ALA A 154 17.97 13.19 -10.28
C ALA A 154 18.16 12.14 -9.20
N GLY A 155 19.18 12.31 -8.36
CA GLY A 155 19.44 11.40 -7.25
C GLY A 155 18.50 11.66 -6.07
N VAL A 156 18.17 10.59 -5.35
CA VAL A 156 17.60 10.66 -3.99
C VAL A 156 18.65 10.09 -3.03
N TYR A 157 18.80 10.73 -1.87
CA TYR A 157 19.89 10.43 -0.95
C TYR A 157 19.32 10.13 0.43
N ASP A 158 19.68 8.98 0.96
CA ASP A 158 19.35 8.57 2.32
C ASP A 158 20.31 9.25 3.30
N ASN A 159 19.77 10.20 4.09
CA ASN A 159 20.53 10.92 5.10
C ASN A 159 20.33 10.36 6.53
N LEU A 160 19.71 9.17 6.66
CA LEU A 160 19.59 8.44 7.93
C LEU A 160 20.80 7.52 8.19
N SER A 161 21.59 7.25 7.16
CA SER A 161 22.81 6.46 7.24
C SER A 161 23.96 7.15 8.02
N PRO A 162 24.75 6.43 8.85
CA PRO A 162 24.80 4.97 8.97
C PRO A 162 24.09 4.49 10.24
N ASN A 163 22.77 4.27 10.20
CA ASN A 163 22.04 3.74 11.35
C ASN A 163 20.81 2.90 10.98
N PRO A 164 20.86 1.55 11.05
CA PRO A 164 21.96 0.64 10.78
C PRO A 164 21.74 -0.12 9.45
N ASP A 165 22.83 -0.26 8.70
CA ASP A 165 23.14 -1.30 7.70
C ASP A 165 22.75 -1.19 6.21
N HIS A 166 21.75 -0.44 5.76
CA HIS A 166 21.51 -0.27 4.30
C HIS A 166 21.22 1.18 3.90
N ASP A 167 21.83 1.62 2.80
CA ASP A 167 21.72 2.98 2.25
C ASP A 167 20.80 2.96 1.01
N TYR A 168 19.67 3.66 1.11
CA TYR A 168 18.64 3.68 0.06
C TYR A 168 18.90 4.65 -1.08
N THR A 169 19.99 5.41 -1.00
CA THR A 169 20.43 6.35 -2.03
C THR A 169 20.31 5.75 -3.43
N LYS A 170 19.57 6.44 -4.31
CA LYS A 170 19.54 6.16 -5.75
C LYS A 170 20.28 7.28 -6.49
N PRO A 171 21.37 6.98 -7.21
CA PRO A 171 22.04 7.98 -8.01
C PRO A 171 21.20 8.39 -9.23
N PRO A 172 21.45 9.58 -9.82
CA PRO A 172 20.88 9.91 -11.12
C PRO A 172 21.17 8.81 -12.16
N GLY A 173 20.16 8.47 -12.96
CA GLY A 173 20.24 7.41 -13.96
C GLY A 173 19.97 6.00 -13.43
N TYR A 174 19.78 5.81 -12.11
CA TYR A 174 19.22 4.57 -11.57
C TYR A 174 17.88 4.24 -12.23
N GLU A 175 17.61 2.97 -12.46
CA GLU A 175 16.37 2.49 -13.04
C GLU A 175 15.69 1.54 -12.06
N THR A 176 14.41 1.78 -11.78
CA THR A 176 13.66 0.96 -10.83
C THR A 176 13.60 -0.49 -11.27
N VAL A 177 13.67 -1.41 -10.32
CA VAL A 177 13.64 -2.84 -10.59
C VAL A 177 12.64 -3.58 -9.71
N ARG A 178 12.13 -4.69 -10.25
CA ARG A 178 11.22 -5.64 -9.59
C ARG A 178 11.93 -6.99 -9.41
N TYR A 179 11.31 -7.90 -8.65
CA TYR A 179 11.77 -9.27 -8.54
C TYR A 179 12.02 -9.88 -9.94
N PRO A 180 13.15 -10.59 -10.16
CA PRO A 180 14.12 -11.06 -9.16
C PRO A 180 15.32 -10.12 -8.92
N PHE A 181 15.33 -8.91 -9.47
CA PHE A 181 16.47 -8.00 -9.36
C PHE A 181 16.56 -7.30 -7.99
N SER A 182 17.75 -6.79 -7.70
CA SER A 182 18.04 -5.92 -6.55
C SER A 182 18.21 -4.47 -7.01
N GLY A 183 17.52 -3.56 -6.34
CA GLY A 183 17.62 -2.12 -6.51
C GLY A 183 18.48 -1.44 -5.44
N LEU A 184 19.08 -2.19 -4.52
CA LEU A 184 19.83 -1.61 -3.40
C LEU A 184 21.24 -1.18 -3.85
N VAL A 185 21.40 0.10 -4.16
CA VAL A 185 22.59 0.65 -4.86
C VAL A 185 23.31 1.73 -4.07
N GLY A 186 23.08 1.82 -2.76
CA GLY A 186 23.91 2.63 -1.88
C GLY A 186 25.38 2.19 -1.94
N PRO A 187 26.33 3.04 -1.51
CA PRO A 187 27.76 2.79 -1.67
C PRO A 187 28.27 1.47 -1.09
N LYS A 188 27.58 0.91 -0.09
CA LYS A 188 27.93 -0.39 0.53
C LYS A 188 27.34 -1.59 -0.20
N ASP A 189 26.23 -1.41 -0.92
CA ASP A 189 25.41 -2.49 -1.46
C ASP A 189 25.58 -2.65 -2.98
N VAL A 190 26.06 -1.61 -3.67
CA VAL A 190 26.14 -1.54 -5.15
C VAL A 190 26.88 -2.72 -5.78
N ASP A 191 27.98 -3.17 -5.19
CA ASP A 191 28.77 -4.29 -5.73
C ASP A 191 28.01 -5.62 -5.59
N ALA A 192 27.38 -5.86 -4.43
CA ALA A 192 26.59 -7.06 -4.20
C ALA A 192 25.36 -7.09 -5.12
N THR A 193 24.69 -5.94 -5.29
CA THR A 193 23.56 -5.78 -6.22
C THR A 193 23.97 -6.02 -7.67
N LYS A 194 25.15 -5.55 -8.09
CA LYS A 194 25.67 -5.81 -9.44
C LYS A 194 25.87 -7.32 -9.66
N VAL A 195 26.54 -8.00 -8.74
CA VAL A 195 26.78 -9.45 -8.81
C VAL A 195 25.47 -10.24 -8.84
N HIS A 196 24.49 -9.85 -8.04
CA HIS A 196 23.15 -10.44 -8.04
C HIS A 196 22.45 -10.25 -9.38
N ASN A 197 22.37 -9.01 -9.87
CA ASN A 197 21.65 -8.68 -11.10
C ASN A 197 22.25 -9.30 -12.36
N GLU A 198 23.59 -9.43 -12.43
CA GLU A 198 24.28 -10.04 -13.57
C GLU A 198 23.85 -11.49 -13.84
N GLN A 199 23.36 -12.21 -12.83
CA GLN A 199 22.88 -13.59 -12.98
C GLN A 199 21.58 -13.65 -13.77
N TYR A 200 20.69 -12.67 -13.57
CA TYR A 200 19.38 -12.62 -14.19
C TYR A 200 19.39 -11.84 -15.51
N GLN A 201 20.29 -10.86 -15.66
CA GLN A 201 20.48 -10.11 -16.91
C GLN A 201 20.94 -10.99 -18.08
N LYS A 202 21.60 -12.12 -17.79
CA LYS A 202 22.05 -13.10 -18.79
C LYS A 202 20.95 -14.05 -19.23
N LEU A 203 19.82 -14.09 -18.52
CA LEU A 203 18.70 -14.95 -18.84
C LEU A 203 17.83 -14.30 -19.93
N PRO A 204 17.16 -15.10 -20.77
CA PRO A 204 16.13 -14.59 -21.67
C PRO A 204 15.02 -13.84 -20.92
N GLU A 205 14.46 -12.81 -21.54
CA GLU A 205 13.47 -11.92 -20.91
C GLU A 205 12.22 -12.66 -20.46
N GLU A 206 11.77 -13.66 -21.22
CA GLU A 206 10.63 -14.50 -20.87
C GLU A 206 10.88 -15.34 -19.61
N VAL A 207 12.13 -15.72 -19.34
CA VAL A 207 12.51 -16.44 -18.13
C VAL A 207 12.44 -15.51 -16.92
N VAL A 208 12.97 -14.28 -17.07
CA VAL A 208 12.93 -13.26 -16.02
C VAL A 208 11.50 -12.84 -15.70
N ASN A 209 10.67 -12.62 -16.73
CA ASN A 209 9.26 -12.29 -16.57
C ASN A 209 8.48 -13.41 -15.89
N ARG A 210 8.81 -14.69 -16.16
CA ARG A 210 8.22 -15.82 -15.43
C ARG A 210 8.55 -15.79 -13.95
N TYR A 211 9.77 -15.43 -13.55
CA TYR A 211 10.08 -15.30 -12.12
C TYR A 211 9.11 -14.36 -11.41
N LEU A 212 8.91 -13.14 -11.95
CA LEU A 212 7.96 -12.18 -11.39
C LEU A 212 6.51 -12.70 -11.42
N ASN A 213 6.04 -13.19 -12.56
CA ASN A 213 4.67 -13.66 -12.72
C ASN A 213 4.35 -14.86 -11.82
N ASP A 214 5.24 -15.85 -11.76
CA ASP A 214 5.05 -17.03 -10.92
C ASP A 214 5.08 -16.65 -9.44
N ASN A 215 5.94 -15.70 -9.04
CA ASN A 215 5.94 -15.20 -7.68
C ASN A 215 4.63 -14.49 -7.32
N VAL A 216 4.15 -13.56 -8.15
CA VAL A 216 2.85 -12.89 -7.94
C VAL A 216 1.70 -13.87 -7.91
N LYS A 217 1.65 -14.84 -8.83
CA LYS A 217 0.64 -15.90 -8.82
C LYS A 217 0.67 -16.73 -7.55
N ASN A 218 1.86 -17.07 -7.04
CA ASN A 218 2.00 -17.80 -5.78
C ASN A 218 1.45 -16.98 -4.60
N TRP A 219 1.76 -15.68 -4.52
CA TRP A 219 1.23 -14.81 -3.47
C TRP A 219 -0.30 -14.67 -3.53
N LEU A 220 -0.85 -14.47 -4.73
CA LEU A 220 -2.29 -14.42 -4.93
C LEU A 220 -2.95 -15.77 -4.60
N GLY A 221 -2.26 -16.86 -4.95
CA GLY A 221 -2.83 -18.17 -5.21
C GLY A 221 -2.51 -19.28 -4.20
N PHE A 222 -1.66 -19.03 -3.21
CA PHE A 222 -1.19 -20.12 -2.37
C PHE A 222 -2.31 -20.78 -1.56
N SER A 223 -2.11 -22.06 -1.29
CA SER A 223 -3.04 -22.88 -0.54
C SER A 223 -2.32 -23.57 0.61
N VAL A 224 -3.07 -23.87 1.66
CA VAL A 224 -2.60 -24.52 2.89
C VAL A 224 -3.37 -25.81 3.11
N GLN A 225 -2.81 -26.73 3.89
CA GLN A 225 -3.51 -27.97 4.21
C GLN A 225 -4.33 -27.83 5.49
N ALA A 226 -5.59 -28.23 5.41
CA ALA A 226 -6.51 -28.42 6.52
C ALA A 226 -6.08 -29.62 7.40
N SER A 227 -6.62 -29.69 8.62
CA SER A 227 -6.33 -30.81 9.53
C SER A 227 -6.83 -32.16 9.02
N ASP A 228 -7.84 -32.17 8.15
CA ASP A 228 -8.41 -33.36 7.52
C ASP A 228 -7.75 -33.71 6.17
N GLY A 229 -6.68 -32.99 5.79
CA GLY A 229 -5.93 -33.23 4.56
C GLY A 229 -6.46 -32.50 3.33
N ARG A 230 -7.57 -31.75 3.42
CA ARG A 230 -8.04 -30.91 2.31
C ARG A 230 -7.07 -29.77 2.02
N THR A 231 -7.02 -29.34 0.76
CA THR A 231 -6.27 -28.14 0.35
C THR A 231 -7.21 -26.95 0.33
N ILE A 232 -6.91 -25.95 1.16
CA ILE A 232 -7.71 -24.74 1.32
C ILE A 232 -6.93 -23.56 0.75
N TYR A 233 -7.59 -22.82 -0.13
CA TYR A 233 -7.03 -21.60 -0.70
C TYR A 233 -6.99 -20.49 0.36
N THR A 234 -5.81 -19.89 0.59
CA THR A 234 -5.60 -18.83 1.60
C THR A 234 -4.71 -17.69 1.11
N GLY A 235 -4.31 -17.73 -0.16
CA GLY A 235 -3.54 -16.68 -0.82
C GLY A 235 -4.23 -15.33 -0.79
N ASN A 236 -3.52 -14.32 -1.29
CA ASN A 236 -3.88 -12.93 -1.09
C ASN A 236 -5.27 -12.53 -1.61
N ARG A 237 -5.83 -13.27 -2.58
CA ARG A 237 -7.22 -13.06 -3.01
C ARG A 237 -8.23 -13.30 -1.89
N VAL A 238 -7.98 -14.24 -0.99
CA VAL A 238 -8.82 -14.45 0.21
C VAL A 238 -8.71 -13.27 1.15
N LYS A 239 -7.51 -12.71 1.34
CA LYS A 239 -7.32 -11.52 2.17
C LYS A 239 -8.10 -10.31 1.63
N TYR A 240 -8.11 -10.10 0.30
CA TYR A 240 -8.97 -9.09 -0.33
C TYR A 240 -10.46 -9.34 -0.06
N GLN A 241 -10.95 -10.57 -0.19
CA GLN A 241 -12.34 -10.88 0.13
C GLN A 241 -12.66 -10.62 1.60
N LYS A 242 -11.78 -11.03 2.51
CA LYS A 242 -11.98 -10.88 3.96
C LYS A 242 -11.90 -9.43 4.42
N CYS A 243 -11.10 -8.58 3.78
CA CYS A 243 -11.07 -7.17 4.14
C CYS A 243 -12.40 -6.46 3.86
N LEU A 244 -13.15 -6.89 2.83
CA LEU A 244 -14.48 -6.36 2.55
C LEU A 244 -15.49 -6.66 3.68
N ASP A 245 -15.23 -7.68 4.50
CA ASP A 245 -16.08 -8.05 5.66
C ASP A 245 -15.70 -7.26 6.94
N ALA A 246 -14.68 -6.38 6.91
CA ALA A 246 -14.27 -5.61 8.08
C ALA A 246 -15.41 -4.68 8.56
N PRO A 247 -15.79 -4.71 9.85
CA PRO A 247 -17.07 -4.16 10.31
C PRO A 247 -17.14 -2.63 10.44
N ASN A 248 -15.99 -1.94 10.39
CA ASN A 248 -15.92 -0.48 10.45
C ASN A 248 -14.64 0.01 9.76
N TYR A 249 -14.63 1.29 9.38
CA TYR A 249 -13.53 1.90 8.63
C TYR A 249 -12.19 1.81 9.39
N THR A 250 -12.21 1.95 10.72
CA THR A 250 -10.97 1.95 11.52
C THR A 250 -10.19 0.65 11.32
N VAL A 251 -10.84 -0.49 11.48
CA VAL A 251 -10.18 -1.81 11.35
C VAL A 251 -10.08 -2.29 9.90
N PHE A 252 -10.91 -1.77 9.01
CA PHE A 252 -10.75 -1.93 7.56
C PHE A 252 -9.46 -1.25 7.07
N SER A 253 -9.19 -0.04 7.55
CA SER A 253 -8.20 0.85 6.95
C SER A 253 -6.76 0.36 7.06
N ASN A 254 -6.35 -0.18 8.22
CA ASN A 254 -4.94 -0.38 8.52
C ASN A 254 -4.65 -1.58 9.43
N THR A 255 -3.40 -2.04 9.35
CA THR A 255 -2.86 -3.19 10.08
C THR A 255 -2.84 -2.99 11.60
N THR A 256 -2.51 -1.79 12.10
CA THR A 256 -2.43 -1.50 13.54
C THR A 256 -3.80 -1.65 14.21
N SER A 257 -4.83 -1.04 13.62
CA SER A 257 -6.21 -1.12 14.12
C SER A 257 -6.77 -2.55 14.04
N ALA A 258 -6.58 -3.25 12.91
CA ALA A 258 -7.03 -4.63 12.78
C ALA A 258 -6.34 -5.58 13.77
N MET A 259 -5.03 -5.40 13.99
CA MET A 259 -4.29 -6.16 15.00
C MET A 259 -4.85 -5.94 16.40
N GLN A 260 -5.08 -4.68 16.79
CA GLN A 260 -5.65 -4.38 18.12
C GLN A 260 -7.07 -4.95 18.25
N TRP A 261 -7.90 -4.78 17.23
CA TRP A 261 -9.26 -5.32 17.24
C TRP A 261 -9.26 -6.83 17.43
N ASN A 262 -8.39 -7.55 16.72
CA ASN A 262 -8.27 -8.99 16.87
C ASN A 262 -7.77 -9.39 18.28
N GLU A 263 -6.90 -8.59 18.89
CA GLU A 263 -6.42 -8.80 20.27
C GLU A 263 -7.54 -8.59 21.30
N ASP A 264 -8.23 -7.45 21.26
CA ASP A 264 -9.29 -7.07 22.20
C ASP A 264 -10.41 -8.11 22.27
N ASN A 265 -10.59 -8.80 21.14
CA ASN A 265 -11.65 -9.74 20.93
C ASN A 265 -11.21 -11.21 21.01
N PHE A 266 -9.92 -11.47 21.18
CA PHE A 266 -9.40 -12.83 21.27
C PHE A 266 -9.87 -13.51 22.56
N GLY A 267 -10.57 -14.65 22.44
CA GLY A 267 -11.02 -15.45 23.59
C GLY A 267 -12.38 -15.07 24.18
N VAL A 268 -13.06 -14.07 23.61
CA VAL A 268 -14.45 -13.74 23.95
C VAL A 268 -15.40 -14.79 23.34
N LYS A 269 -16.27 -15.42 24.15
CA LYS A 269 -17.33 -16.31 23.66
C LYS A 269 -18.31 -15.50 22.79
N GLY A 270 -18.56 -15.92 21.55
CA GLY A 270 -19.54 -15.28 20.66
C GLY A 270 -18.94 -14.40 19.56
N PHE A 271 -17.67 -14.61 19.18
CA PHE A 271 -17.04 -13.85 18.09
C PHE A 271 -17.61 -14.08 16.68
N VAL A 272 -18.71 -14.85 16.55
CA VAL A 272 -19.91 -14.57 15.72
C VAL A 272 -20.99 -15.59 16.10
N GLU A 273 -22.19 -15.17 16.50
CA GLU A 273 -23.40 -15.95 16.17
C GLU A 273 -23.83 -15.55 14.76
N GLU A 274 -24.14 -16.53 13.94
CA GLU A 274 -24.51 -16.35 12.54
C GLU A 274 -25.78 -15.47 12.43
N GLY A 275 -25.73 -14.40 11.62
CA GLY A 275 -26.91 -13.61 11.25
C GLY A 275 -27.15 -12.29 11.99
N ALA A 276 -26.27 -11.85 12.90
CA ALA A 276 -26.39 -10.50 13.49
C ALA A 276 -25.81 -9.42 12.54
N PRO A 277 -26.50 -8.27 12.35
CA PRO A 277 -25.89 -7.10 11.72
C PRO A 277 -24.68 -6.64 12.54
N GLY A 278 -23.48 -6.60 11.93
CA GLY A 278 -22.25 -6.17 12.59
C GLY A 278 -21.43 -7.26 13.29
N ALA A 279 -21.71 -8.54 13.02
CA ALA A 279 -20.97 -9.64 13.61
C ALA A 279 -19.57 -9.80 12.96
N ALA A 280 -18.50 -9.81 13.78
CA ALA A 280 -17.11 -9.80 13.29
C ALA A 280 -16.72 -11.18 12.70
N PRO A 281 -16.27 -11.29 11.45
CA PRO A 281 -15.99 -12.58 10.79
C PRO A 281 -14.68 -13.22 11.26
N GLY A 282 -14.65 -13.92 12.39
CA GLY A 282 -13.37 -14.44 12.89
C GLY A 282 -12.32 -13.32 13.03
N ALA A 283 -11.04 -13.56 12.76
CA ALA A 283 -10.05 -12.50 12.76
C ALA A 283 -10.28 -11.53 11.58
N VAL A 284 -10.40 -10.24 11.87
CA VAL A 284 -10.55 -9.16 10.88
C VAL A 284 -9.24 -9.02 10.08
N VAL A 285 -9.38 -8.80 8.77
CA VAL A 285 -8.29 -8.48 7.85
C VAL A 285 -8.47 -7.04 7.41
N SER A 286 -7.44 -6.20 7.53
CA SER A 286 -7.46 -4.83 6.97
C SER A 286 -7.16 -4.86 5.47
N LEU A 287 -7.54 -3.79 4.75
CA LEU A 287 -7.15 -3.53 3.35
C LEU A 287 -5.63 -3.46 3.17
N GLU A 288 -4.93 -2.93 4.18
CA GLU A 288 -3.48 -2.77 4.15
C GLU A 288 -2.73 -4.11 4.15
N SER A 289 -3.29 -5.19 4.72
CA SER A 289 -2.65 -6.52 4.72
C SER A 289 -2.47 -7.11 3.30
N PRO A 290 -3.52 -7.22 2.46
CA PRO A 290 -3.34 -7.69 1.09
C PRO A 290 -2.58 -6.71 0.19
N HIS A 291 -2.62 -5.40 0.47
CA HIS A 291 -1.73 -4.41 -0.15
C HIS A 291 -0.25 -4.75 0.12
N ASN A 292 0.12 -4.98 1.39
CA ASN A 292 1.49 -5.30 1.77
C ASN A 292 1.99 -6.57 1.06
N ALA A 293 1.13 -7.57 0.88
CA ALA A 293 1.48 -8.81 0.19
C ALA A 293 1.98 -8.57 -1.24
N LEU A 294 1.31 -7.72 -2.02
CA LEU A 294 1.70 -7.47 -3.41
C LEU A 294 2.95 -6.60 -3.51
N HIS A 295 3.09 -5.61 -2.62
CA HIS A 295 4.36 -4.88 -2.47
C HIS A 295 5.53 -5.83 -2.26
N LEU A 296 5.39 -6.77 -1.33
CA LEU A 296 6.41 -7.78 -1.05
C LEU A 296 6.63 -8.71 -2.25
N ALA A 297 5.58 -9.23 -2.88
CA ALA A 297 5.67 -10.12 -4.04
C ALA A 297 6.45 -9.49 -5.21
N ILE A 298 6.09 -8.25 -5.56
CA ILE A 298 6.71 -7.51 -6.68
C ILE A 298 8.12 -7.05 -6.28
N GLY A 299 8.29 -6.66 -5.02
CA GLY A 299 9.51 -6.12 -4.45
C GLY A 299 10.57 -7.13 -4.06
N GLY A 300 10.28 -8.42 -4.18
CA GLY A 300 11.28 -9.48 -4.11
C GLY A 300 11.15 -10.47 -2.98
N PHE A 301 9.97 -10.58 -2.36
CA PHE A 301 9.62 -11.65 -1.43
C PHE A 301 8.88 -12.80 -2.08
N GLU A 302 9.24 -14.00 -1.68
CA GLU A 302 8.63 -15.25 -2.12
C GLU A 302 7.78 -15.84 -0.99
N VAL A 303 6.72 -16.55 -1.36
CA VAL A 303 5.89 -17.28 -0.39
C VAL A 303 6.71 -18.44 0.22
N PRO A 304 6.95 -18.45 1.55
CA PRO A 304 7.78 -19.47 2.16
C PRO A 304 7.31 -20.91 1.88
N GLY A 305 8.22 -21.77 1.45
CA GLY A 305 7.99 -23.21 1.20
C GLY A 305 7.18 -23.56 -0.05
N LEU A 306 6.76 -22.58 -0.85
CA LEU A 306 6.09 -22.83 -2.13
C LEU A 306 6.93 -22.45 -3.34
N THR A 307 7.99 -21.66 -3.17
CA THR A 307 8.80 -21.14 -4.26
C THR A 307 10.02 -21.98 -4.57
N PHE A 308 10.26 -22.21 -5.86
CA PHE A 308 11.34 -23.05 -6.38
C PHE A 308 12.71 -22.39 -6.37
N ASN A 309 12.76 -21.05 -6.46
CA ASN A 309 14.02 -20.34 -6.74
C ASN A 309 14.73 -19.83 -5.47
N ASN A 310 13.97 -19.51 -4.42
CA ASN A 310 14.48 -19.07 -3.12
C ASN A 310 15.53 -17.95 -3.25
N ILE A 311 15.18 -16.93 -4.04
CA ILE A 311 16.09 -15.86 -4.42
C ILE A 311 16.24 -14.89 -3.25
N ALA A 312 17.36 -14.99 -2.54
CA ALA A 312 17.76 -14.01 -1.54
C ALA A 312 18.25 -12.72 -2.19
N ASN A 313 18.18 -11.61 -1.45
CA ASN A 313 18.68 -10.29 -1.85
C ASN A 313 18.03 -9.69 -3.12
N ALA A 314 16.87 -10.19 -3.55
CA ALA A 314 16.02 -9.47 -4.50
C ALA A 314 15.39 -8.26 -3.80
N ASN A 315 16.08 -7.12 -3.82
CA ASN A 315 15.67 -5.88 -3.17
C ASN A 315 15.00 -4.92 -4.17
N GLY A 316 13.91 -5.33 -4.82
CA GLY A 316 13.16 -4.46 -5.75
C GLY A 316 12.52 -3.27 -5.05
N ASP A 317 12.31 -2.17 -5.78
CA ASP A 317 11.84 -0.90 -5.21
C ASP A 317 10.44 -1.01 -4.58
N MET A 318 9.54 -1.79 -5.19
CA MET A 318 8.18 -2.02 -4.66
C MET A 318 8.15 -2.69 -3.28
N GLY A 319 9.27 -3.27 -2.83
CA GLY A 319 9.29 -4.05 -1.60
C GLY A 319 9.35 -3.24 -0.32
N GLU A 320 9.46 -1.91 -0.40
CA GLU A 320 9.73 -1.02 0.73
C GLU A 320 9.17 0.37 0.49
N ASN A 321 8.77 1.06 1.55
CA ASN A 321 8.07 2.33 1.42
C ASN A 321 8.97 3.47 0.90
N ASP A 322 10.29 3.35 1.05
CA ASP A 322 11.27 4.39 0.74
C ASP A 322 11.24 4.77 -0.76
N THR A 323 11.26 3.81 -1.69
CA THR A 323 11.29 4.08 -3.14
C THR A 323 10.21 3.39 -3.96
N ALA A 324 9.27 2.65 -3.36
CA ALA A 324 8.22 1.92 -4.09
C ALA A 324 7.45 2.78 -5.11
N ALA A 325 7.09 4.02 -4.75
CA ALA A 325 6.30 4.89 -5.62
C ALA A 325 7.05 5.41 -6.87
N PHE A 326 8.35 5.16 -7.00
CA PHE A 326 9.07 5.41 -8.25
C PHE A 326 8.84 4.30 -9.29
N ASP A 327 8.36 3.12 -8.89
CA ASP A 327 7.93 2.11 -9.84
C ASP A 327 6.54 2.48 -10.41
N PRO A 328 6.36 2.65 -11.73
CA PRO A 328 5.06 2.96 -12.32
C PRO A 328 3.94 1.99 -11.92
N LEU A 329 4.24 0.70 -11.69
CA LEU A 329 3.25 -0.31 -11.28
C LEU A 329 2.61 0.00 -9.92
N PHE A 330 3.30 0.76 -9.06
CA PHE A 330 2.78 1.24 -7.78
C PHE A 330 1.37 1.82 -7.93
N TYR A 331 1.18 2.68 -8.94
CA TYR A 331 -0.06 3.44 -9.07
C TYR A 331 -1.22 2.61 -9.60
N PHE A 332 -0.94 1.53 -10.33
CA PHE A 332 -1.97 0.61 -10.82
C PHE A 332 -2.38 -0.38 -9.73
N HIS A 333 -1.43 -0.80 -8.88
CA HIS A 333 -1.69 -1.51 -7.63
C HIS A 333 -2.54 -0.65 -6.69
N HIS A 334 -2.11 0.57 -6.38
CA HIS A 334 -2.83 1.48 -5.50
C HIS A 334 -4.20 1.90 -6.06
N CYS A 335 -4.34 2.00 -7.38
CA CYS A 335 -5.65 2.22 -8.01
C CYS A 335 -6.60 1.03 -7.79
N PHE A 336 -6.09 -0.21 -7.71
CA PHE A 336 -6.88 -1.37 -7.31
C PHE A 336 -7.19 -1.37 -5.80
N ILE A 337 -6.25 -0.96 -4.94
CA ILE A 337 -6.52 -0.75 -3.51
C ILE A 337 -7.64 0.27 -3.29
N ASP A 338 -7.63 1.38 -4.04
CA ASP A 338 -8.68 2.39 -4.01
C ASP A 338 -10.03 1.85 -4.51
N LYS A 339 -10.02 0.95 -5.50
CA LYS A 339 -11.22 0.22 -5.92
C LYS A 339 -11.76 -0.65 -4.79
N VAL A 340 -10.93 -1.46 -4.13
CA VAL A 340 -11.37 -2.32 -3.01
C VAL A 340 -11.90 -1.47 -1.84
N PHE A 341 -11.28 -0.31 -1.59
CA PHE A 341 -11.81 0.66 -0.63
C PHE A 341 -13.20 1.15 -1.04
N TRP A 342 -13.40 1.51 -2.30
CA TRP A 342 -14.73 1.89 -2.79
C TRP A 342 -15.75 0.75 -2.68
N ASP A 343 -15.37 -0.49 -3.01
CA ASP A 343 -16.24 -1.66 -2.88
C ASP A 343 -16.66 -1.89 -1.40
N TRP A 344 -15.75 -1.66 -0.45
CA TRP A 344 -16.06 -1.70 0.98
C TRP A 344 -17.03 -0.56 1.38
N GLN A 345 -16.80 0.67 0.92
CA GLN A 345 -17.69 1.81 1.19
C GLN A 345 -19.11 1.54 0.68
N LEU A 346 -19.25 0.97 -0.53
CA LEU A 346 -20.55 0.57 -1.08
C LEU A 346 -21.22 -0.51 -0.23
N ARG A 347 -20.45 -1.50 0.21
CA ARG A 347 -20.97 -2.63 1.01
C ARG A 347 -21.49 -2.19 2.38
N TRP A 348 -20.84 -1.21 2.99
CA TRP A 348 -21.15 -0.72 4.35
C TRP A 348 -21.90 0.62 4.36
N ASP A 349 -22.36 1.10 3.19
CA ASP A 349 -23.03 2.40 3.02
C ASP A 349 -22.22 3.60 3.60
N GLN A 350 -20.89 3.54 3.47
CA GLN A 350 -19.95 4.56 3.96
C GLN A 350 -19.36 5.40 2.82
N VAL A 351 -20.20 5.77 1.85
CA VAL A 351 -19.78 6.55 0.67
C VAL A 351 -19.56 8.03 1.02
N GLU A 352 -20.41 8.58 1.88
CA GLU A 352 -20.42 10.01 2.19
C GLU A 352 -19.56 10.39 3.40
N GLN A 353 -19.49 9.50 4.39
CA GLN A 353 -18.80 9.74 5.65
C GLN A 353 -18.09 8.46 6.09
N LEU A 354 -16.88 8.65 6.60
CA LEU A 354 -16.05 7.60 7.17
C LEU A 354 -15.89 7.89 8.65
N GLU A 355 -16.20 6.91 9.49
CA GLU A 355 -16.12 7.06 10.94
C GLU A 355 -14.89 6.36 11.51
N VAL A 356 -14.12 7.09 12.31
CA VAL A 356 -12.94 6.59 13.01
C VAL A 356 -13.29 6.40 14.48
N ILE A 357 -12.91 5.27 15.07
CA ILE A 357 -13.03 5.02 16.51
C ILE A 357 -12.02 5.93 17.21
N ASP A 358 -12.52 6.87 18.01
CA ASP A 358 -11.70 7.87 18.69
C ASP A 358 -10.58 7.21 19.50
N ARG A 359 -9.34 7.66 19.26
CA ARG A 359 -8.13 7.25 19.97
C ARG A 359 -7.84 5.75 19.96
N TYR A 360 -8.40 5.01 19.01
CA TYR A 360 -8.09 3.60 18.82
C TYR A 360 -6.68 3.41 18.24
N PRO A 361 -5.93 2.34 18.52
CA PRO A 361 -4.63 2.11 17.88
C PRO A 361 -4.73 2.17 16.36
N GLY A 362 -3.81 2.89 15.73
CA GLY A 362 -3.88 3.31 14.32
C GLY A 362 -4.42 4.74 14.14
N THR A 363 -4.81 5.45 15.20
CA THR A 363 -5.26 6.85 15.15
C THR A 363 -4.24 7.83 15.72
N ASN A 364 -2.99 7.44 15.91
CA ASN A 364 -1.97 8.32 16.46
C ASN A 364 -0.75 8.42 15.54
N SER A 365 -0.16 9.60 15.41
CA SER A 365 1.01 9.83 14.57
C SER A 365 2.25 9.03 14.98
N VAL A 366 2.31 8.48 16.20
CA VAL A 366 3.41 7.59 16.62
C VAL A 366 3.18 6.11 16.28
N ASP A 367 1.99 5.75 15.79
CA ASP A 367 1.69 4.39 15.41
C ASP A 367 2.55 3.95 14.20
N ASN A 368 2.99 2.70 14.25
CA ASN A 368 3.64 1.96 13.17
C ASN A 368 4.90 2.63 12.56
N GLN A 369 4.73 3.52 11.57
CA GLN A 369 5.82 4.14 10.80
C GLN A 369 6.37 5.43 11.45
N GLY A 370 5.59 6.03 12.37
CA GLY A 370 5.89 7.30 13.01
C GLY A 370 5.38 8.53 12.27
N PRO A 371 5.62 9.74 12.84
CA PRO A 371 4.97 10.95 12.36
C PRO A 371 5.53 11.38 11.01
N THR A 372 4.64 11.82 10.10
CA THR A 372 4.97 12.35 8.77
C THR A 372 5.44 13.82 8.86
N PRO A 373 6.02 14.40 7.80
CA PRO A 373 6.44 15.80 7.78
C PRO A 373 5.26 16.72 8.12
N GLY A 374 5.49 17.70 9.00
CA GLY A 374 4.47 18.65 9.46
C GLY A 374 3.62 18.15 10.63
N VAL A 375 3.61 16.85 10.93
CA VAL A 375 2.81 16.27 12.00
C VAL A 375 3.66 16.07 13.26
N ALA A 376 3.21 16.67 14.37
CA ALA A 376 3.88 16.48 15.65
C ALA A 376 3.72 15.03 16.14
N ALA A 377 4.72 14.55 16.88
CA ALA A 377 4.60 13.26 17.57
C ALA A 377 3.43 13.29 18.55
N ASN A 378 2.74 12.17 18.67
CA ASN A 378 1.59 11.95 19.54
C ASN A 378 0.34 12.80 19.17
N THR A 379 0.17 13.07 17.88
CA THR A 379 -1.01 13.77 17.34
C THR A 379 -2.08 12.74 17.00
N TRP A 380 -3.32 12.97 17.44
CA TRP A 380 -4.47 12.15 17.03
C TRP A 380 -4.83 12.43 15.57
N LEU A 381 -5.07 11.36 14.83
CA LEU A 381 -5.37 11.33 13.41
C LEU A 381 -6.82 10.91 13.21
N ASP A 382 -7.53 11.65 12.36
CA ASP A 382 -8.94 11.49 12.05
C ASP A 382 -9.24 11.97 10.62
N MET A 383 -10.51 11.98 10.22
CA MET A 383 -10.88 12.42 8.87
C MET A 383 -10.77 13.93 8.62
N ASP A 384 -10.45 14.75 9.64
CA ASP A 384 -10.12 16.18 9.51
C ASP A 384 -8.60 16.41 9.37
N SER A 385 -7.79 15.38 9.62
CA SER A 385 -6.35 15.46 9.54
C SER A 385 -5.88 15.79 8.11
N PRO A 386 -4.90 16.70 7.95
CA PRO A 386 -4.38 17.08 6.63
C PRO A 386 -3.77 15.89 5.89
N LEU A 387 -4.21 15.68 4.65
CA LEU A 387 -3.59 14.77 3.69
C LEU A 387 -2.50 15.51 2.92
N GLU A 388 -1.44 15.92 3.62
CA GLU A 388 -0.31 16.57 2.98
C GLU A 388 0.34 15.65 1.93
N PRO A 389 0.87 16.20 0.82
CA PRO A 389 0.97 17.62 0.48
C PRO A 389 -0.18 18.12 -0.41
N PHE A 390 -1.33 17.45 -0.43
CA PHE A 390 -2.37 17.69 -1.43
C PHE A 390 -3.25 18.91 -1.07
N GLU A 391 -3.04 20.02 -1.78
CA GLU A 391 -3.73 21.30 -1.50
C GLU A 391 -5.15 21.37 -2.08
N VAL A 392 -6.07 22.01 -1.35
CA VAL A 392 -7.39 22.41 -1.86
C VAL A 392 -7.22 23.64 -2.76
N LYS A 393 -7.69 23.57 -4.01
CA LYS A 393 -7.79 24.78 -4.85
C LYS A 393 -8.89 25.69 -4.27
N MET A 394 -8.50 26.73 -3.53
CA MET A 394 -9.40 27.84 -3.19
C MET A 394 -9.68 28.64 -4.47
N ASP A 395 -10.95 28.81 -4.87
CA ASP A 395 -11.33 29.74 -5.94
C ASP A 395 -11.21 31.18 -5.42
N PRO A 396 -10.21 31.96 -5.86
CA PRO A 396 -10.17 33.37 -5.52
C PRO A 396 -11.17 34.05 -6.46
N LYS A 397 -12.34 34.43 -5.95
CA LYS A 397 -13.31 35.29 -6.67
C LYS A 397 -12.56 36.32 -7.55
N LYS A 398 -12.71 36.18 -8.87
CA LYS A 398 -11.99 36.89 -9.96
C LYS A 398 -12.36 38.41 -10.02
N PRO A 399 -11.65 39.25 -10.83
CA PRO A 399 -10.49 40.07 -10.50
C PRO A 399 -10.76 41.60 -10.69
N PRO A 400 -9.71 42.47 -10.69
CA PRO A 400 -9.58 43.36 -11.84
C PRO A 400 -8.16 43.49 -12.42
N VAL A 401 -8.13 43.40 -13.76
CA VAL A 401 -7.30 44.13 -14.74
C VAL A 401 -5.82 43.78 -14.93
N GLU A 402 -5.45 43.85 -16.21
CA GLU A 402 -4.20 43.53 -16.91
C GLU A 402 -2.91 44.15 -16.35
N GLY A 403 -1.79 43.43 -16.56
CA GLY A 403 -0.47 44.02 -16.82
C GLY A 403 0.57 43.94 -15.70
N SER A 404 1.41 42.90 -15.74
CA SER A 404 2.82 42.80 -15.28
C SER A 404 3.05 41.35 -14.83
N GLY A 405 3.88 40.54 -15.49
CA GLY A 405 5.33 40.65 -15.41
C GLY A 405 5.86 39.69 -14.33
N ASN A 406 6.73 38.77 -14.72
CA ASN A 406 7.57 37.86 -13.91
C ASN A 406 7.72 38.16 -12.42
N ILE A 407 7.76 37.10 -11.58
CA ILE A 407 8.46 36.90 -10.27
C ILE A 407 7.71 35.72 -9.56
N LEU A 408 8.24 34.52 -9.29
CA LEU A 408 9.48 34.12 -8.61
C LEU A 408 10.03 32.77 -9.13
N THR A 409 11.17 32.82 -9.81
CA THR A 409 12.19 31.77 -9.78
C THR A 409 12.97 31.91 -8.47
N ARG A 410 13.04 30.86 -7.64
CA ARG A 410 14.10 30.74 -6.62
C ARG A 410 15.25 29.93 -7.21
N PRO A 411 16.51 30.39 -7.15
CA PRO A 411 17.66 29.61 -7.61
C PRO A 411 17.96 28.45 -6.65
N PRO A 412 18.65 27.39 -7.12
CA PRO A 412 19.16 26.32 -6.26
C PRO A 412 20.20 26.87 -5.28
N TRP A 413 20.18 26.38 -4.04
CA TRP A 413 21.20 26.70 -3.03
C TRP A 413 22.60 26.32 -3.53
N PRO A 414 23.64 27.15 -3.30
CA PRO A 414 25.00 26.77 -3.63
C PRO A 414 25.48 25.65 -2.68
N PRO A 415 26.34 24.72 -3.14
CA PRO A 415 26.95 23.73 -2.27
C PRO A 415 27.83 24.43 -1.22
N ARG A 416 27.75 24.01 0.04
CA ARG A 416 28.66 24.51 1.09
C ARG A 416 30.09 24.06 0.79
N PRO A 417 31.12 24.90 1.05
CA PRO A 417 32.50 24.44 1.04
C PRO A 417 32.77 23.45 2.20
N PRO A 418 33.73 22.54 2.07
CA PRO A 418 34.05 21.57 3.10
C PRO A 418 34.61 22.26 4.36
N LEU A 419 34.20 21.78 5.54
CA LEU A 419 34.74 22.23 6.82
C LEU A 419 36.22 21.85 6.94
N PRO A 420 37.10 22.73 7.45
CA PRO A 420 38.47 22.35 7.77
C PRO A 420 38.51 21.38 8.97
N PRO A 421 39.46 20.43 9.01
CA PRO A 421 39.54 19.46 10.08
C PRO A 421 40.08 20.10 11.37
N GLY A 422 39.37 19.90 12.47
CA GLY A 422 39.87 20.15 13.83
C GLY A 422 39.39 21.45 14.47
N SER A 423 38.20 21.45 15.04
CA SER A 423 37.90 22.21 16.26
C SER A 423 36.62 21.68 16.92
N SER A 424 36.76 21.13 18.12
CA SER A 424 35.63 20.76 18.98
C SER A 424 34.97 22.02 19.55
N PRO A 425 33.64 22.07 19.75
CA PRO A 425 33.00 23.21 20.41
C PRO A 425 33.16 23.12 21.93
N PRO A 426 33.34 24.24 22.66
CA PRO A 426 33.30 24.25 24.12
C PRO A 426 31.85 24.32 24.64
N PRO A 427 31.55 23.88 25.87
CA PRO A 427 30.20 23.89 26.40
C PRO A 427 29.85 25.22 27.11
N GLY A 428 28.64 25.70 26.85
CA GLY A 428 27.85 26.52 27.79
C GLY A 428 28.13 28.03 27.82
N SER A 429 27.15 28.83 27.37
CA SER A 429 26.79 30.14 27.94
C SER A 429 25.41 30.61 27.41
N PRO A 430 24.66 31.43 28.17
CA PRO A 430 23.20 31.56 28.07
C PRO A 430 22.71 32.62 27.07
N LEU A 431 21.45 32.48 26.64
CA LEU A 431 20.73 33.43 25.77
C LEU A 431 20.51 34.80 26.44
N PRO A 432 20.66 35.92 25.73
CA PRO A 432 20.32 37.24 26.26
C PRO A 432 18.81 37.55 26.11
N PRO A 433 18.23 38.37 27.03
CA PRO A 433 16.80 38.63 27.05
C PRO A 433 16.37 39.78 26.10
N GLY A 434 15.22 39.57 25.46
CA GLY A 434 14.21 40.56 25.06
C GLY A 434 14.65 41.88 24.45
N SER A 435 14.57 42.00 23.12
CA SER A 435 14.39 43.28 22.44
C SER A 435 12.95 43.41 21.92
N SER A 436 12.24 44.39 22.46
CA SER A 436 10.91 44.82 22.02
C SER A 436 10.97 45.44 20.62
N LEU A 437 10.05 45.01 19.73
CA LEU A 437 9.85 45.60 18.41
C LEU A 437 9.28 47.04 18.52
N PRO A 438 9.69 47.97 17.64
CA PRO A 438 9.13 49.33 17.62
C PRO A 438 7.69 49.35 17.08
N PRO A 439 6.80 50.23 17.60
CA PRO A 439 5.42 50.31 17.14
C PRO A 439 5.38 51.05 15.79
N GLY A 440 4.98 50.37 14.71
CA GLY A 440 4.73 51.02 13.42
C GLY A 440 4.95 50.20 12.16
N SER A 441 5.48 48.97 12.24
CA SER A 441 5.51 48.08 11.08
C SER A 441 4.16 47.38 10.95
N SER A 442 3.35 47.74 9.95
CA SER A 442 2.24 46.91 9.48
C SER A 442 2.76 45.50 9.23
N LEU A 443 2.13 44.51 9.87
CA LEU A 443 2.37 43.09 9.58
C LEU A 443 2.24 42.88 8.06
N PRO A 444 3.15 42.14 7.41
CA PRO A 444 2.94 41.71 6.04
C PRO A 444 1.59 40.99 5.94
N PRO A 445 0.91 41.04 4.78
CA PRO A 445 -0.39 40.41 4.62
C PRO A 445 -0.30 38.96 5.11
N THR A 446 -1.22 38.59 5.99
CA THR A 446 -1.40 37.24 6.53
C THR A 446 -1.14 36.22 5.43
N ILE A 447 -0.12 35.37 5.61
CA ILE A 447 0.08 34.17 4.79
C ILE A 447 -1.28 33.46 4.80
N SER A 448 -1.95 33.38 3.65
CA SER A 448 -3.18 32.60 3.55
C SER A 448 -2.85 31.20 4.05
N GLU A 449 -3.48 30.75 5.14
CA GLU A 449 -3.28 29.39 5.64
C GLU A 449 -3.51 28.42 4.47
N LYS A 450 -2.47 27.66 4.12
CA LYS A 450 -2.59 26.63 3.11
C LYS A 450 -3.60 25.60 3.61
N LYS A 451 -4.64 25.35 2.82
CA LYS A 451 -5.64 24.32 3.12
C LYS A 451 -5.31 23.05 2.35
N TYR A 452 -5.19 21.93 3.06
CA TYR A 452 -4.96 20.61 2.47
C TYR A 452 -6.28 19.82 2.38
N LEU A 453 -6.32 18.85 1.48
CA LEU A 453 -7.38 17.85 1.44
C LEU A 453 -7.40 17.08 2.75
N THR A 454 -8.58 16.62 3.14
CA THR A 454 -8.82 15.78 4.32
C THR A 454 -9.50 14.47 3.90
N GLY A 455 -9.61 13.51 4.83
CA GLY A 455 -10.35 12.28 4.56
C GLY A 455 -11.81 12.53 4.16
N LYS A 456 -12.44 13.59 4.71
CA LYS A 456 -13.80 14.02 4.35
C LYS A 456 -13.91 14.50 2.90
N ASP A 457 -12.89 15.19 2.39
CA ASP A 457 -12.91 15.74 1.03
C ASP A 457 -12.84 14.64 -0.05
N VAL A 458 -12.25 13.48 0.30
CA VAL A 458 -11.99 12.37 -0.65
C VAL A 458 -12.83 11.12 -0.39
N ALA A 459 -13.78 11.16 0.56
CA ALA A 459 -14.63 10.01 0.88
C ALA A 459 -15.46 9.54 -0.32
N ASN A 460 -16.11 10.46 -1.03
CA ASN A 460 -16.96 10.13 -2.17
C ASN A 460 -16.24 10.35 -3.52
N ILE A 461 -15.83 9.25 -4.17
CA ILE A 461 -15.10 9.30 -5.46
C ILE A 461 -15.92 9.88 -6.61
N VAL A 462 -17.24 9.74 -6.57
CA VAL A 462 -18.14 10.28 -7.61
C VAL A 462 -18.10 11.82 -7.58
N LYS A 463 -18.02 12.42 -6.38
CA LYS A 463 -17.81 13.87 -6.22
C LYS A 463 -16.43 14.33 -6.67
N LEU A 464 -15.45 13.43 -6.67
CA LEU A 464 -14.12 13.66 -7.21
C LEU A 464 -14.05 13.51 -8.74
N GLY A 465 -15.15 13.10 -9.39
CA GLY A 465 -15.26 13.02 -10.85
C GLY A 465 -14.83 11.68 -11.45
N TYR A 466 -14.75 10.61 -10.66
CA TYR A 466 -14.48 9.26 -11.18
C TYR A 466 -15.31 8.17 -10.49
N PHE A 467 -15.35 7.01 -11.11
CA PHE A 467 -15.89 5.78 -10.54
C PHE A 467 -15.12 4.57 -11.10
N TYR A 468 -15.37 3.38 -10.57
CA TYR A 468 -14.74 2.15 -11.04
C TYR A 468 -15.68 1.33 -11.93
N GLU A 469 -15.21 0.94 -13.11
CA GLU A 469 -15.93 0.00 -13.97
C GLU A 469 -16.23 -1.32 -13.22
N GLY A 470 -17.45 -1.85 -13.38
CA GLY A 470 -17.90 -3.06 -12.70
C GLY A 470 -18.20 -2.90 -11.20
N SER A 471 -17.98 -1.70 -10.63
CA SER A 471 -18.41 -1.37 -9.26
C SER A 471 -19.76 -0.65 -9.31
N GLY A 472 -20.61 -0.84 -8.31
CA GLY A 472 -21.88 -0.14 -8.23
C GLY A 472 -21.69 1.38 -8.19
N LEU A 473 -22.66 2.13 -8.72
CA LEU A 473 -22.80 3.56 -8.43
C LEU A 473 -23.73 3.72 -7.23
N PRO A 474 -23.48 4.67 -6.31
CA PRO A 474 -24.42 4.96 -5.25
C PRO A 474 -25.76 5.39 -5.89
N PRO A 475 -26.91 5.03 -5.31
CA PRO A 475 -28.18 5.55 -5.80
C PRO A 475 -28.13 7.08 -5.73
N LEU A 476 -28.07 7.74 -6.90
CA LEU A 476 -28.19 9.19 -7.00
C LEU A 476 -29.52 9.58 -6.37
N HIS A 477 -29.50 10.08 -5.13
CA HIS A 477 -30.60 10.87 -4.60
C HIS A 477 -30.61 12.21 -5.33
N LEU A 478 -31.07 12.19 -6.59
CA LEU A 478 -31.69 13.37 -7.17
C LEU A 478 -32.89 13.67 -6.29
N GLN A 479 -32.88 14.82 -5.60
CA GLN A 479 -34.07 15.40 -5.00
C GLN A 479 -35.05 15.71 -6.14
N ILE A 480 -35.81 14.72 -6.58
CA ILE A 480 -36.96 14.91 -7.45
C ILE A 480 -38.11 15.24 -6.51
N HIS A 481 -38.65 16.45 -6.66
CA HIS A 481 -39.88 16.88 -5.99
C HIS A 481 -40.99 15.81 -6.19
N PRO A 482 -41.78 15.49 -5.16
CA PRO A 482 -42.70 14.37 -5.21
C PRO A 482 -43.94 14.78 -6.00
N ASP A 483 -44.00 14.45 -7.28
CA ASP A 483 -45.25 14.37 -8.06
C ASP A 483 -45.02 13.59 -9.36
N SER A 484 -44.82 12.27 -9.24
CA SER A 484 -45.21 11.25 -10.23
C SER A 484 -44.62 9.90 -9.81
N ALA A 485 -45.30 9.22 -8.88
CA ALA A 485 -45.07 7.80 -8.66
C ALA A 485 -45.62 7.02 -9.86
N GLN A 486 -44.74 6.58 -10.75
CA GLN A 486 -44.93 5.33 -11.47
C GLN A 486 -43.78 4.41 -11.09
N GLU A 487 -44.13 3.26 -10.52
CA GLU A 487 -43.24 2.17 -10.15
C GLU A 487 -42.42 1.72 -11.37
N ALA A 488 -41.21 2.28 -11.51
CA ALA A 488 -40.16 1.62 -12.26
C ALA A 488 -39.50 0.62 -11.30
N SER A 489 -39.68 -0.66 -11.60
CA SER A 489 -39.05 -1.77 -10.90
C SER A 489 -37.55 -1.50 -10.72
N VAL A 490 -37.12 -1.35 -9.47
CA VAL A 490 -35.71 -1.28 -9.08
C VAL A 490 -35.03 -2.57 -9.54
N PRO A 491 -34.01 -2.52 -10.42
CA PRO A 491 -33.21 -3.71 -10.71
C PRO A 491 -32.57 -4.17 -9.41
N GLN A 492 -32.78 -5.43 -9.02
CA GLN A 492 -32.09 -6.01 -7.87
C GLN A 492 -30.58 -5.83 -8.05
N LEU A 493 -29.96 -5.12 -7.12
CA LEU A 493 -28.51 -5.04 -6.96
C LEU A 493 -27.99 -6.46 -6.76
N GLN A 494 -27.29 -7.00 -7.76
CA GLN A 494 -26.45 -8.17 -7.52
C GLN A 494 -25.18 -7.68 -6.83
N PRO A 495 -24.79 -8.25 -5.68
CA PRO A 495 -23.51 -7.93 -5.06
C PRO A 495 -22.39 -8.34 -6.04
N PRO A 496 -21.35 -7.50 -6.24
CA PRO A 496 -20.28 -7.78 -7.20
C PRO A 496 -19.44 -9.01 -6.84
N PHE A 497 -19.66 -9.59 -5.66
CA PHE A 497 -19.08 -10.86 -5.23
C PHE A 497 -20.14 -11.69 -4.51
N THR A 498 -20.75 -12.65 -5.22
CA THR A 498 -21.40 -13.77 -4.55
C THR A 498 -20.35 -14.81 -4.25
N ALA A 499 -20.32 -15.34 -3.02
CA ALA A 499 -19.45 -16.46 -2.59
C ALA A 499 -19.61 -17.77 -3.41
N ALA A 500 -20.41 -17.75 -4.48
CA ALA A 500 -20.79 -18.89 -5.29
C ALA A 500 -20.40 -18.76 -6.77
N ASP A 501 -19.62 -17.76 -7.19
CA ASP A 501 -19.22 -17.67 -8.60
C ASP A 501 -18.23 -18.83 -8.95
N PRO A 502 -18.66 -19.83 -9.74
CA PRO A 502 -17.86 -21.04 -9.98
C PRO A 502 -16.64 -20.78 -10.87
N GLN A 503 -16.56 -19.61 -11.52
CA GLN A 503 -15.47 -19.28 -12.45
C GLN A 503 -14.15 -18.97 -11.73
N PHE A 504 -14.16 -18.79 -10.40
CA PHE A 504 -12.94 -18.58 -9.61
C PHE A 504 -12.15 -19.87 -9.31
N TYR A 505 -12.73 -21.05 -9.59
CA TYR A 505 -12.18 -22.35 -9.15
C TYR A 505 -11.88 -23.34 -10.28
N THR A 506 -12.18 -22.99 -11.54
CA THR A 506 -11.89 -23.87 -12.68
C THR A 506 -10.61 -23.44 -13.40
N GLY A 507 -9.45 -23.76 -12.82
CA GLY A 507 -8.25 -23.93 -13.62
C GLY A 507 -8.41 -25.19 -14.46
N THR A 508 -8.61 -25.05 -15.77
CA THR A 508 -8.55 -26.18 -16.70
C THR A 508 -7.12 -26.69 -16.78
N VAL A 509 -6.81 -27.71 -15.97
CA VAL A 509 -5.70 -28.63 -16.24
C VAL A 509 -6.32 -29.99 -16.51
N GLN A 510 -6.35 -30.35 -17.79
CA GLN A 510 -6.65 -31.71 -18.21
C GLN A 510 -5.35 -32.51 -18.01
N GLU A 511 -5.21 -33.18 -16.85
CA GLU A 511 -4.67 -34.54 -16.66
C GLU A 511 -4.32 -34.83 -15.18
N ALA A 512 -4.77 -36.01 -14.73
CA ALA A 512 -4.42 -36.76 -13.50
C ALA A 512 -4.62 -36.10 -12.11
N SER A 513 -5.77 -36.40 -11.49
CA SER A 513 -6.00 -36.49 -10.03
C SER A 513 -5.33 -35.45 -9.12
N ALA A 514 -5.47 -34.17 -9.44
CA ALA A 514 -5.19 -33.09 -8.49
C ALA A 514 -6.28 -33.05 -7.40
N PRO A 515 -5.93 -32.84 -6.11
CA PRO A 515 -6.92 -32.73 -5.03
C PRO A 515 -7.89 -31.57 -5.29
N GLN A 516 -9.19 -31.81 -5.07
CA GLN A 516 -10.23 -30.78 -5.21
C GLN A 516 -9.94 -29.59 -4.29
N LEU A 517 -9.62 -28.43 -4.89
CA LEU A 517 -9.48 -27.15 -4.21
C LEU A 517 -10.83 -26.71 -3.65
N GLN A 518 -10.88 -26.36 -2.36
CA GLN A 518 -12.09 -25.85 -1.73
C GLN A 518 -11.87 -24.43 -1.19
N PRO A 519 -12.85 -23.50 -1.34
CA PRO A 519 -12.82 -22.26 -0.58
C PRO A 519 -12.86 -22.55 0.93
N PRO A 520 -12.44 -21.60 1.77
CA PRO A 520 -12.77 -21.65 3.19
C PRO A 520 -14.27 -21.91 3.37
N SER A 521 -14.62 -22.94 4.15
CA SER A 521 -16.02 -23.36 4.36
C SER A 521 -16.89 -22.18 4.81
N THR A 522 -18.02 -21.99 4.11
CA THR A 522 -19.13 -21.11 4.51
C THR A 522 -20.20 -21.84 5.32
N ALA A 523 -20.02 -23.13 5.61
CA ALA A 523 -21.01 -23.91 6.36
C ALA A 523 -21.07 -23.46 7.83
N ALA A 524 -22.28 -23.04 8.22
CA ALA A 524 -22.74 -22.58 9.54
C ALA A 524 -22.21 -23.32 10.78
N ASP A 525 -21.84 -24.61 10.65
CA ASP A 525 -21.65 -25.49 11.79
C ASP A 525 -20.19 -25.64 12.29
N SER A 526 -19.19 -24.95 11.73
CA SER A 526 -17.81 -25.04 12.24
C SER A 526 -17.13 -23.67 12.40
N VAL A 527 -17.04 -23.19 13.64
CA VAL A 527 -16.22 -22.03 14.02
C VAL A 527 -14.75 -22.29 13.66
N THR A 528 -14.20 -21.53 12.70
CA THR A 528 -12.78 -21.59 12.33
C THR A 528 -11.91 -21.19 13.53
N PRO A 529 -11.04 -22.07 14.05
CA PRO A 529 -10.14 -21.71 15.14
C PRO A 529 -9.15 -20.62 14.70
N VAL A 530 -8.78 -19.73 15.61
CA VAL A 530 -7.76 -18.69 15.38
C VAL A 530 -6.56 -18.95 16.27
N LEU A 531 -5.37 -19.01 15.68
CA LEU A 531 -4.10 -19.04 16.40
C LEU A 531 -3.60 -17.62 16.61
N ARG A 532 -3.37 -17.23 17.85
CA ARG A 532 -2.69 -15.98 18.21
C ARG A 532 -1.19 -16.21 18.27
N VAL A 533 -0.45 -15.57 17.38
CA VAL A 533 1.02 -15.54 17.40
C VAL A 533 1.45 -14.36 18.27
N PRO A 534 2.33 -14.59 19.28
CA PRO A 534 2.79 -13.52 20.17
C PRO A 534 3.56 -12.41 19.42
N ALA A 535 3.79 -11.30 20.14
CA ALA A 535 4.47 -10.13 19.60
C ALA A 535 5.86 -10.44 19.02
N ILE A 536 6.07 -10.09 17.75
CA ILE A 536 7.36 -10.08 17.09
C ILE A 536 7.81 -8.63 16.94
N SER A 537 8.91 -8.28 17.60
CA SER A 537 9.49 -6.94 17.46
C SER A 537 10.12 -6.76 16.09
N ARG A 538 9.66 -5.73 15.37
CA ARG A 538 10.26 -5.26 14.11
C ARG A 538 11.51 -4.39 14.31
N GLY A 539 11.79 -3.97 15.55
CA GLY A 539 12.91 -3.07 15.85
C GLY A 539 14.27 -3.65 15.48
N GLY A 540 14.43 -4.97 15.49
CA GLY A 540 15.68 -5.64 15.05
C GLY A 540 15.58 -6.28 13.66
N ILE A 541 14.67 -5.82 12.80
CA ILE A 541 14.50 -6.35 11.43
C ILE A 541 14.66 -5.19 10.45
N ASN A 542 15.65 -5.30 9.57
CA ASN A 542 15.90 -4.29 8.54
C ASN A 542 14.96 -4.53 7.37
N GLY A 543 14.22 -3.49 6.99
CA GLY A 543 13.29 -3.51 5.87
C GLY A 543 12.06 -4.35 6.15
N SER A 544 11.37 -4.68 5.08
CA SER A 544 10.17 -5.52 5.09
C SER A 544 10.52 -6.97 5.44
N PHE A 545 9.53 -7.72 5.89
CA PHE A 545 9.72 -9.12 6.25
C PHE A 545 8.39 -9.88 6.21
N ILE A 546 8.48 -11.20 6.28
CA ILE A 546 7.34 -12.10 6.35
C ILE A 546 7.35 -12.81 7.70
N ILE A 547 6.18 -12.93 8.32
CA ILE A 547 5.93 -13.89 9.40
C ILE A 547 5.17 -15.06 8.79
N SER A 548 5.73 -16.26 8.85
CA SER A 548 5.02 -17.47 8.39
C SER A 548 4.72 -18.39 9.57
N THR A 549 3.55 -19.03 9.50
CA THR A 549 3.08 -19.99 10.50
C THR A 549 3.00 -21.36 9.87
N TRP A 550 3.50 -22.37 10.59
CA TRP A 550 3.57 -23.76 10.13
C TRP A 550 2.96 -24.69 11.15
N ALA A 551 2.33 -25.77 10.70
CA ALA A 551 1.94 -26.89 11.53
C ALA A 551 2.45 -28.19 10.88
N ASP A 552 3.19 -29.01 11.62
CA ASP A 552 3.78 -30.26 11.11
C ASP A 552 4.52 -30.10 9.75
N LYS A 553 5.33 -29.03 9.64
CA LYS A 553 6.06 -28.61 8.43
C LYS A 553 5.21 -28.18 7.24
N LYS A 554 3.90 -28.01 7.41
CA LYS A 554 2.98 -27.49 6.39
C LYS A 554 2.71 -26.03 6.67
N LEU A 555 2.77 -25.20 5.62
CA LEU A 555 2.43 -23.79 5.72
C LEU A 555 0.96 -23.64 6.07
N VAL A 556 0.65 -22.74 7.00
CA VAL A 556 -0.70 -22.44 7.49
C VAL A 556 -1.10 -21.01 7.18
N ASP A 557 -0.16 -20.07 7.30
CA ASP A 557 -0.40 -18.66 7.00
C ASP A 557 0.89 -17.89 6.74
N VAL A 558 0.74 -16.75 6.07
CA VAL A 558 1.79 -15.82 5.70
C VAL A 558 1.30 -14.40 5.96
N GLU A 559 1.92 -13.71 6.92
CA GLU A 559 1.66 -12.30 7.21
C GLU A 559 2.79 -11.42 6.66
N PRO A 560 2.51 -10.60 5.62
CA PRO A 560 3.48 -9.68 5.05
C PRO A 560 3.55 -8.38 5.87
N VAL A 561 4.75 -8.02 6.32
CA VAL A 561 5.01 -6.75 7.00
C VAL A 561 5.79 -5.84 6.07
N LEU A 562 5.07 -4.94 5.40
CA LEU A 562 5.66 -3.84 4.63
C LEU A 562 6.21 -2.80 5.61
N SER A 563 7.47 -2.44 5.41
CA SER A 563 8.22 -1.63 6.34
C SER A 563 9.07 -0.59 5.60
N ARG A 564 9.76 0.20 6.41
CA ARG A 564 10.94 0.97 6.05
C ARG A 564 12.18 0.27 6.58
N TRP A 565 13.34 0.65 6.10
CA TRP A 565 14.60 -0.01 6.48
C TRP A 565 15.05 0.26 7.90
N HIS A 566 14.74 1.45 8.42
CA HIS A 566 15.23 1.91 9.70
C HIS A 566 14.09 2.13 10.68
N VAL A 567 13.58 1.04 11.26
CA VAL A 567 12.55 1.15 12.30
C VAL A 567 13.15 1.21 13.71
N GLN A 568 14.31 0.58 13.95
CA GLN A 568 14.98 0.60 15.25
C GLN A 568 15.23 2.02 15.76
N GLY A 569 15.66 2.91 14.87
CA GLY A 569 15.97 4.30 15.18
C GLY A 569 14.73 5.16 15.47
N CYS A 570 13.51 4.65 15.28
CA CYS A 570 12.32 5.45 15.51
C CYS A 570 12.02 5.61 17.00
N SER A 571 12.61 6.59 17.69
CA SER A 571 12.37 6.81 19.12
C SER A 571 10.91 7.12 19.44
N ASN A 572 10.19 7.78 18.53
CA ASN A 572 8.77 8.08 18.68
C ASN A 572 7.89 6.83 18.56
N CYS A 573 8.33 5.79 17.84
CA CYS A 573 7.54 4.59 17.54
C CYS A 573 7.79 3.41 18.48
N GLN A 574 8.71 3.52 19.45
CA GLN A 574 9.25 2.35 20.18
C GLN A 574 8.18 1.49 20.88
N ASN A 575 7.09 2.11 21.33
CA ASN A 575 5.98 1.41 21.98
C ASN A 575 5.06 0.66 21.00
N HIS A 576 5.24 0.87 19.68
CA HIS A 576 4.38 0.37 18.60
C HIS A 576 5.15 -0.51 17.59
N LEU A 577 6.28 -1.09 18.00
CA LEU A 577 7.15 -1.93 17.14
C LEU A 577 6.77 -3.41 17.11
N ASN A 578 5.76 -3.81 17.88
CA ASN A 578 5.37 -5.20 18.01
C ASN A 578 4.30 -5.56 16.98
N VAL A 579 4.60 -6.57 16.17
CA VAL A 579 3.63 -7.18 15.25
C VAL A 579 3.07 -8.43 15.93
N LYS A 580 1.75 -8.45 16.18
CA LYS A 580 1.01 -9.65 16.58
C LYS A 580 0.21 -10.13 15.38
N THR A 581 0.14 -11.44 15.16
CA THR A 581 -0.64 -12.00 14.05
C THR A 581 -1.70 -12.95 14.56
N PHE A 582 -2.86 -12.93 13.90
CA PHE A 582 -4.03 -13.74 14.26
C PHE A 582 -4.37 -14.58 13.04
N VAL A 583 -4.04 -15.87 13.13
CA VAL A 583 -4.04 -16.78 12.00
C VAL A 583 -5.31 -17.62 12.01
N PRO A 584 -6.26 -17.41 11.08
CA PRO A 584 -7.41 -18.29 10.93
C PRO A 584 -6.95 -19.65 10.40
N LEU A 585 -7.23 -20.72 11.14
CA LEU A 585 -6.87 -22.09 10.78
C LEU A 585 -7.96 -22.69 9.88
N TYR A 586 -8.05 -22.21 8.64
CA TYR A 586 -9.10 -22.63 7.72
C TYR A 586 -9.09 -24.14 7.46
N GLY A 587 -10.25 -24.79 7.64
CA GLY A 587 -10.40 -26.24 7.51
C GLY A 587 -9.90 -27.05 8.72
N TRP A 588 -9.54 -26.39 9.83
CA TRP A 588 -9.13 -27.07 11.06
C TRP A 588 -10.28 -27.19 12.07
N THR A 589 -10.37 -28.32 12.76
CA THR A 589 -11.21 -28.45 13.95
C THR A 589 -10.51 -27.86 15.18
N LYS A 590 -11.26 -27.44 16.20
CA LYS A 590 -10.68 -26.97 17.47
C LYS A 590 -9.77 -28.02 18.11
N ASP A 591 -10.16 -29.29 18.06
CA ASP A 591 -9.37 -30.38 18.66
C ASP A 591 -8.10 -30.68 17.86
N ALA A 592 -8.16 -30.67 16.52
CA ALA A 592 -6.96 -30.79 15.70
C ALA A 592 -5.99 -29.63 15.97
N ALA A 593 -6.51 -28.41 16.05
CA ALA A 593 -5.70 -27.23 16.34
C ALA A 593 -5.07 -27.28 17.75
N ARG A 594 -5.78 -27.76 18.78
CA ARG A 594 -5.25 -27.96 20.14
C ARG A 594 -4.13 -28.99 20.22
N ASN A 595 -4.22 -30.05 19.43
CA ASN A 595 -3.24 -31.12 19.44
C ASN A 595 -2.03 -30.84 18.53
N ALA A 596 -2.12 -29.82 17.69
CA ALA A 596 -1.06 -29.43 16.78
C ALA A 596 0.07 -28.67 17.48
N VAL A 597 1.23 -28.74 16.84
CA VAL A 597 2.40 -27.97 17.21
C VAL A 597 2.67 -26.96 16.10
N PHE A 598 2.57 -25.67 16.43
CA PHE A 598 2.85 -24.61 15.48
C PHE A 598 4.26 -24.05 15.62
N GLU A 599 4.90 -23.78 14.49
CA GLU A 599 6.19 -23.11 14.38
C GLU A 599 6.00 -21.78 13.66
N VAL A 600 6.65 -20.73 14.14
CA VAL A 600 6.59 -19.39 13.54
C VAL A 600 7.99 -18.98 13.09
N LYS A 601 8.10 -18.51 11.85
CA LYS A 601 9.36 -18.09 11.23
C LYS A 601 9.27 -16.66 10.73
N VAL A 602 10.38 -15.94 10.86
CA VAL A 602 10.54 -14.58 10.31
C VAL A 602 11.53 -14.64 9.15
N HIS A 603 11.08 -14.24 7.97
CA HIS A 603 11.86 -14.24 6.74
C HIS A 603 12.20 -12.80 6.34
N THR A 604 13.47 -12.52 6.10
CA THR A 604 13.95 -11.21 5.61
C THR A 604 14.41 -11.33 4.16
N LYS A 605 14.79 -10.21 3.52
CA LYS A 605 15.35 -10.26 2.16
C LYS A 605 16.65 -11.06 2.08
N SER A 606 17.47 -11.00 3.15
CA SER A 606 18.73 -11.74 3.24
C SER A 606 18.59 -13.17 3.80
N ASP A 607 17.52 -13.46 4.55
CA ASP A 607 17.26 -14.78 5.15
C ASP A 607 15.87 -15.30 4.77
N ARG A 608 15.84 -16.08 3.69
CA ARG A 608 14.62 -16.65 3.10
C ARG A 608 14.17 -17.94 3.75
N ALA A 609 15.09 -18.69 4.36
CA ALA A 609 14.74 -19.86 5.16
C ALA A 609 13.93 -19.46 6.40
N GLY A 610 14.23 -18.26 6.91
CA GLY A 610 13.59 -17.65 8.05
C GLY A 610 14.13 -18.19 9.35
N LYS A 611 14.22 -17.32 10.36
CA LYS A 611 14.62 -17.70 11.71
C LYS A 611 13.39 -17.93 12.56
N VAL A 612 13.43 -18.93 13.43
CA VAL A 612 12.50 -19.02 14.55
C VAL A 612 12.77 -17.82 15.45
N LYS A 613 11.81 -16.88 15.56
CA LYS A 613 11.93 -15.72 16.45
C LYS A 613 11.27 -16.00 17.80
N PHE A 614 11.98 -15.61 18.86
CA PHE A 614 11.62 -15.81 20.27
C PHE A 614 11.29 -14.47 20.92
N ASP A 615 10.32 -14.45 21.84
CA ASP A 615 10.22 -13.41 22.87
C ASP A 615 10.67 -14.03 24.21
N PRO A 616 11.84 -13.62 24.76
CA PRO A 616 12.33 -14.08 26.05
C PRO A 616 11.39 -13.79 27.23
N GLN A 617 10.47 -12.83 27.10
CA GLN A 617 9.53 -12.46 28.17
C GLN A 617 8.38 -13.47 28.37
N LEU A 618 8.18 -14.42 27.43
CA LEU A 618 7.07 -15.38 27.48
C LEU A 618 7.42 -16.76 28.07
N GLY A 619 8.66 -16.99 28.49
CA GLY A 619 9.05 -18.07 29.41
C GLY A 619 8.65 -19.51 29.03
N ARG A 620 8.62 -19.89 27.74
CA ARG A 620 8.19 -21.23 27.29
C ARG A 620 9.19 -21.90 26.33
N GLU A 621 9.17 -23.24 26.32
CA GLU A 621 10.00 -24.15 25.50
C GLU A 621 10.05 -23.75 24.00
N PRO A 622 11.16 -24.07 23.29
CA PRO A 622 11.49 -23.46 22.00
C PRO A 622 10.48 -23.74 20.88
N GLY A 623 9.97 -22.67 20.25
CA GLY A 623 9.44 -22.69 18.88
C GLY A 623 8.18 -23.53 18.63
N ARG A 624 7.48 -23.98 19.68
CA ARG A 624 6.30 -24.85 19.60
C ARG A 624 5.13 -24.22 20.33
N LEU A 625 4.22 -23.58 19.59
CA LEU A 625 2.95 -23.14 20.16
C LEU A 625 1.99 -24.33 20.19
N ARG A 626 1.36 -24.59 21.34
CA ARG A 626 0.22 -25.49 21.49
C ARG A 626 -1.01 -24.68 21.88
N LEU A 627 -2.11 -24.86 21.16
CA LEU A 627 -3.40 -24.24 21.50
C LEU A 627 -3.90 -24.83 22.85
N GLY A 628 -4.00 -24.01 23.89
CA GLY A 628 -4.53 -24.43 25.20
C GLY A 628 -3.57 -24.37 26.40
N HIS A 629 -2.28 -24.04 26.21
CA HIS A 629 -1.40 -23.66 27.34
C HIS A 629 -1.56 -22.17 27.73
N MET A 630 -2.72 -21.55 27.50
CA MET A 630 -3.11 -20.31 28.17
C MET A 630 -4.16 -20.63 29.23
N VAL A 631 -3.75 -21.36 30.27
CA VAL A 631 -4.48 -21.35 31.54
C VAL A 631 -3.74 -20.35 32.43
N GLY A 632 -4.12 -19.08 32.30
CA GLY A 632 -4.13 -18.21 33.46
C GLY A 632 -5.40 -18.56 34.22
N SER A 633 -5.28 -19.38 35.25
CA SER A 633 -6.26 -19.38 36.33
C SER A 633 -6.11 -18.04 37.06
N GLY A 634 -7.13 -17.20 36.99
CA GLY A 634 -7.17 -15.88 37.64
C GLY A 634 -8.16 -14.97 36.97
#